data_AF-A0A7L0PYP3-F1
#
_entry.id   AF-A0A7L0PYP3-F1
#
_cell.length_a   1.000
_cell.length_b   1.000
_cell.length_c   1.000
_cell.angle_alpha   90.00
_cell.angle_beta   90.00
_cell.angle_gamma   90.00
#
_symmetry.space_group_name_H-M   'P 1'
#
loop_
_entity.id
_entity.type
_entity.pdbx_description
1 polymer ?
#
loop_
_entity_poly.entity_id
_entity_poly.type
_entity_poly.pdbx_seq_one_letter_code
_entity_poly.pdbx_strand_id
1 'polypeptide(L)'
;GAVLTRRGITLRVLLRDGLLEPARGVLSIYYLGKKFVGDLGADGTITWQETGQVFNSPSAWATHCKRLVNPAKKSGCGWASVRYKGQKLDQYKAAWLRKHQPNAPPAEESLASEGEEEEMPEEEEEEVTREGRAPVPEPAASKKPEEKSKKQQCKSLAEPAGTDHGPPGKRLESKPRVPVRYCTLGTRDSARNPQTLVEVTSFAAINKFQPFNVAISSNVLLLLDFHSHLTRSEVVGYLGGRWDTNTQLLTVLRAFPCRTRLGDAEAAGAVEEEVNQAQGPYYHGNPGVESKIAPFWVMPPPEQRPNDYGIPMEVEVAYIQDGFLTNDVLQEMTLLVEFYKGAPDLVKFQELWSQDQTYLDKLKGSLASRTPKDQSFTHVLEQIYSLLKLSS
;
A
#
# COMPACT_ATOMS: atom_id res chain seq x y z
N GLY A 1 16.69 19.24 -15.08
CA GLY A 1 16.49 17.90 -15.66
C GLY A 1 16.87 16.87 -14.63
N ALA A 2 15.95 15.98 -14.24
CA ALA A 2 16.21 15.00 -13.20
C ALA A 2 17.20 13.93 -13.68
N VAL A 3 18.22 13.65 -12.86
CA VAL A 3 19.22 12.59 -13.10
C VAL A 3 18.54 11.24 -12.85
N LEU A 4 18.23 10.50 -13.92
CA LEU A 4 17.64 9.15 -13.83
C LEU A 4 18.67 8.18 -13.24
N THR A 5 18.31 7.50 -12.15
CA THR A 5 19.12 6.42 -11.56
C THR A 5 18.97 5.12 -12.37
N ARG A 6 19.93 4.19 -12.26
CA ARG A 6 19.92 2.88 -12.96
C ARG A 6 18.63 2.06 -12.74
N ARG A 7 17.91 2.31 -11.64
CA ARG A 7 16.63 1.67 -11.28
C ARG A 7 15.42 2.28 -12.00
N GLY A 8 15.50 3.53 -12.46
CA GLY A 8 14.41 4.22 -13.18
C GLY A 8 14.30 3.90 -14.67
N ILE A 9 15.25 3.11 -15.22
CA ILE A 9 15.27 2.76 -16.64
C ILE A 9 14.38 1.54 -16.87
N THR A 10 13.30 1.72 -17.63
CA THR A 10 12.33 0.67 -17.98
C THR A 10 12.43 0.31 -19.47
N LEU A 11 11.78 -0.77 -19.90
CA LEU A 11 11.68 -1.10 -21.33
C LEU A 11 11.07 0.05 -22.12
N ARG A 12 10.07 0.72 -21.55
CA ARG A 12 9.42 1.89 -22.16
C ARG A 12 10.39 3.07 -22.36
N VAL A 13 11.30 3.30 -21.40
CA VAL A 13 12.35 4.33 -21.55
C VAL A 13 13.29 3.99 -22.71
N LEU A 14 13.74 2.74 -22.79
CA LEU A 14 14.64 2.29 -23.86
C LEU A 14 13.96 2.28 -25.24
N LEU A 15 12.67 1.94 -25.32
CA LEU A 15 11.85 2.02 -26.52
C LEU A 15 11.65 3.46 -26.98
N ARG A 16 11.26 4.36 -26.07
CA ARG A 16 11.03 5.79 -26.36
C ARG A 16 12.28 6.45 -26.95
N ASP A 17 13.45 6.09 -26.42
CA ASP A 17 14.72 6.69 -26.83
C ASP A 17 15.40 5.91 -27.97
N GLY A 18 14.70 4.94 -28.58
CA GLY A 18 15.11 4.23 -29.80
C GLY A 18 16.22 3.20 -29.62
N LEU A 19 16.52 2.77 -28.39
CA LEU A 19 17.50 1.70 -28.14
C LEU A 19 16.92 0.31 -28.34
N LEU A 20 15.60 0.18 -28.24
CA LEU A 20 14.86 -1.04 -28.51
C LEU A 20 13.75 -0.72 -29.51
N GLU A 21 13.36 -1.72 -30.28
CA GLU A 21 12.22 -1.63 -31.20
C GLU A 21 11.20 -2.75 -30.90
N PRO A 22 9.90 -2.44 -30.92
CA PRO A 22 8.84 -3.43 -30.80
C PRO A 22 8.89 -4.39 -31.98
N ALA A 23 8.91 -5.68 -31.69
CA ALA A 23 8.95 -6.73 -32.70
C ALA A 23 8.62 -8.09 -32.08
N ARG A 24 8.27 -9.05 -32.95
CA ARG A 24 8.02 -10.42 -32.53
C ARG A 24 9.32 -11.19 -32.35
N GLY A 25 9.40 -12.00 -31.30
CA GLY A 25 10.50 -12.94 -31.04
C GLY A 25 11.84 -12.30 -30.75
N VAL A 26 11.87 -11.02 -30.39
CA VAL A 26 13.12 -10.26 -30.16
C VAL A 26 13.64 -10.40 -28.74
N LEU A 27 12.84 -10.90 -27.81
CA LEU A 27 13.25 -11.17 -26.44
C LEU A 27 13.48 -12.66 -26.22
N SER A 28 14.51 -13.02 -25.48
CA SER A 28 14.82 -14.40 -25.13
C SER A 28 15.36 -14.56 -23.71
N ILE A 29 15.02 -15.67 -23.06
CA ILE A 29 15.63 -16.13 -21.81
C ILE A 29 16.17 -17.53 -22.03
N TYR A 30 17.41 -17.76 -21.58
CA TYR A 30 18.04 -19.07 -21.55
C TYR A 30 18.20 -19.48 -20.09
N TYR A 31 17.67 -20.65 -19.72
CA TYR A 31 17.74 -21.14 -18.36
C TYR A 31 17.72 -22.66 -18.31
N LEU A 32 18.77 -23.26 -17.75
CA LEU A 32 18.95 -24.72 -17.61
C LEU A 32 18.63 -25.47 -18.91
N GLY A 33 19.27 -25.08 -20.02
CA GLY A 33 19.10 -25.69 -21.33
C GLY A 33 17.78 -25.37 -22.05
N LYS A 34 16.85 -24.63 -21.43
CA LYS A 34 15.60 -24.21 -22.06
C LYS A 34 15.66 -22.76 -22.54
N LYS A 35 15.16 -22.53 -23.75
CA LYS A 35 15.00 -21.20 -24.35
C LYS A 35 13.53 -20.80 -24.36
N PHE A 36 13.25 -19.61 -23.85
CA PHE A 36 11.93 -18.98 -23.90
C PHE A 36 11.99 -17.76 -24.81
N VAL A 37 10.97 -17.55 -25.64
CA VAL A 37 10.94 -16.48 -26.64
C VAL A 37 9.72 -15.57 -26.42
N GLY A 38 9.95 -14.26 -26.43
CA GLY A 38 8.92 -13.25 -26.20
C GLY A 38 8.92 -12.15 -27.26
N ASP A 39 7.73 -11.63 -27.54
CA ASP A 39 7.49 -10.43 -28.33
C ASP A 39 7.63 -9.19 -27.43
N LEU A 40 8.19 -8.11 -27.97
CA LEU A 40 8.26 -6.82 -27.29
C LEU A 40 7.18 -5.89 -27.85
N GLY A 41 6.26 -5.45 -27.00
CA GLY A 41 5.21 -4.49 -27.31
C GLY A 41 5.70 -3.03 -27.31
N ALA A 42 4.99 -2.17 -28.04
CA ALA A 42 5.30 -0.73 -28.13
C ALA A 42 5.15 0.03 -26.81
N ASP A 43 4.34 -0.51 -25.89
CA ASP A 43 4.11 0.04 -24.55
C ASP A 43 5.09 -0.49 -23.49
N GLY A 44 6.02 -1.37 -23.88
CA GLY A 44 7.01 -2.01 -23.01
C GLY A 44 6.54 -3.32 -22.36
N THR A 45 5.40 -3.87 -22.79
CA THR A 45 4.93 -5.21 -22.40
C THR A 45 5.70 -6.31 -23.14
N ILE A 46 5.72 -7.51 -22.54
CA ILE A 46 6.35 -8.70 -23.11
C ILE A 46 5.28 -9.77 -23.28
N THR A 47 5.10 -10.30 -24.49
CA THR A 47 4.16 -11.39 -24.76
C THR A 47 4.94 -12.68 -25.00
N TRP A 48 4.71 -13.71 -24.19
CA TRP A 48 5.36 -15.00 -24.37
C TRP A 48 4.74 -15.76 -25.55
N GLN A 49 5.56 -16.20 -26.51
CA GLN A 49 5.07 -16.75 -27.78
C GLN A 49 4.35 -18.10 -27.64
N GLU A 50 4.70 -18.93 -26.65
CA GLU A 50 4.11 -20.27 -26.53
C GLU A 50 2.65 -20.25 -26.04
N THR A 51 2.30 -19.28 -25.18
CA THR A 51 0.97 -19.23 -24.55
C THR A 51 0.20 -17.94 -24.84
N GLY A 52 0.86 -16.92 -25.39
CA GLY A 52 0.29 -15.58 -25.55
C GLY A 52 0.17 -14.78 -24.25
N GLN A 53 0.69 -15.29 -23.13
CA GLN A 53 0.62 -14.58 -21.85
C GLN A 53 1.44 -13.27 -21.87
N VAL A 54 0.85 -12.19 -21.36
CA VAL A 54 1.44 -10.85 -21.33
C VAL A 54 2.03 -10.53 -19.96
N PHE A 55 3.22 -9.94 -19.95
CA PHE A 55 3.96 -9.53 -18.76
C PHE A 55 4.32 -8.05 -18.83
N ASN A 56 4.22 -7.35 -17.69
CA ASN A 56 4.47 -5.91 -17.61
C ASN A 56 5.94 -5.54 -17.31
N SER A 57 6.82 -6.53 -17.11
CA SER A 57 8.25 -6.28 -16.87
C SER A 57 9.15 -7.48 -17.24
N PRO A 58 10.44 -7.24 -17.57
CA PRO A 58 11.43 -8.31 -17.77
C PRO A 58 11.60 -9.25 -16.58
N SER A 59 11.49 -8.73 -15.35
CA SER A 59 11.63 -9.52 -14.12
C SER A 59 10.47 -10.47 -13.89
N ALA A 60 9.24 -10.03 -14.19
CA ALA A 60 8.05 -10.87 -14.11
C ALA A 60 8.14 -12.03 -15.12
N TRP A 61 8.51 -11.73 -16.37
CA TRP A 61 8.68 -12.74 -17.40
C TRP A 61 9.81 -13.72 -17.08
N ALA A 62 10.98 -13.23 -16.66
CA ALA A 62 12.12 -14.09 -16.28
C ALA A 62 11.80 -15.03 -15.12
N THR A 63 11.10 -14.55 -14.11
CA THR A 63 10.72 -15.38 -12.96
C THR A 63 9.71 -16.45 -13.37
N HIS A 64 8.76 -16.11 -14.22
CA HIS A 64 7.79 -17.07 -14.76
C HIS A 64 8.48 -18.20 -15.53
N CYS A 65 9.32 -17.86 -16.52
CA CYS A 65 10.06 -18.83 -17.31
C CYS A 65 10.94 -19.74 -16.43
N LYS A 66 11.66 -19.17 -15.45
CA LYS A 66 12.53 -19.96 -14.56
C LYS A 66 11.75 -20.91 -13.65
N ARG A 67 10.55 -20.54 -13.20
CA ARG A 67 9.68 -21.40 -12.37
C ARG A 67 9.10 -22.60 -13.14
N LEU A 68 8.91 -22.47 -14.46
CA LEU A 68 8.51 -23.60 -15.30
C LEU A 68 9.58 -24.70 -15.37
N VAL A 69 10.85 -24.33 -15.17
CA VAL A 69 11.98 -25.27 -15.20
C VAL A 69 12.37 -25.74 -13.81
N ASN A 70 12.41 -24.82 -12.84
CA ASN A 70 12.71 -25.11 -11.45
C ASN A 70 11.61 -24.51 -10.55
N PRO A 71 10.60 -25.30 -10.14
CA PRO A 71 9.48 -24.84 -9.31
C PRO A 71 9.90 -24.25 -7.95
N ALA A 72 11.07 -24.63 -7.43
CA ALA A 72 11.60 -24.13 -6.16
C ALA A 72 12.30 -22.76 -6.29
N LYS A 73 12.53 -22.24 -7.50
CA LYS A 73 13.22 -20.96 -7.71
C LYS A 73 12.32 -19.78 -7.36
N LYS A 74 12.73 -18.99 -6.36
CA LYS A 74 11.92 -17.93 -5.71
C LYS A 74 12.15 -16.53 -6.28
N SER A 75 13.22 -16.30 -7.05
CA SER A 75 13.57 -15.00 -7.63
C SER A 75 14.46 -15.14 -8.88
N GLY A 76 14.43 -14.14 -9.76
CA GLY A 76 15.35 -14.01 -10.88
C GLY A 76 15.59 -12.56 -11.28
N CYS A 77 16.84 -12.18 -11.53
CA CYS A 77 17.16 -10.84 -12.04
C CYS A 77 16.77 -10.75 -13.53
N GLY A 78 15.61 -10.15 -13.83
CA GLY A 78 15.08 -10.03 -15.19
C GLY A 78 16.01 -9.32 -16.15
N TRP A 79 16.67 -8.24 -15.72
CA TRP A 79 17.55 -7.44 -16.58
C TRP A 79 18.86 -8.15 -16.94
N ALA A 80 19.38 -9.00 -16.06
CA ALA A 80 20.57 -9.80 -16.32
C ALA A 80 20.27 -11.09 -17.10
N SER A 81 19.01 -11.56 -17.06
CA SER A 81 18.60 -12.84 -17.67
C SER A 81 17.95 -12.67 -19.04
N VAL A 82 17.19 -11.59 -19.25
CA VAL A 82 16.48 -11.33 -20.51
C VAL A 82 17.44 -10.70 -21.51
N ARG A 83 17.46 -11.26 -22.72
CA ARG A 83 18.23 -10.76 -23.86
C ARG A 83 17.29 -10.17 -24.90
N TYR A 84 17.65 -9.03 -25.47
CA TYR A 84 17.05 -8.44 -26.67
C TYR A 84 18.01 -8.63 -27.85
N LYS A 85 17.54 -9.30 -28.93
CA LYS A 85 18.34 -9.64 -30.12
C LYS A 85 19.71 -10.25 -29.74
N GLY A 86 19.73 -11.14 -28.75
CA GLY A 86 20.94 -11.84 -28.27
C GLY A 86 21.76 -11.13 -27.18
N GLN A 87 21.56 -9.83 -26.96
CA GLN A 87 22.29 -9.04 -25.96
C GLN A 87 21.47 -8.83 -24.68
N LYS A 88 22.11 -8.91 -23.50
CA LYS A 88 21.43 -8.75 -22.20
C LYS A 88 20.84 -7.34 -22.05
N LEU A 89 19.61 -7.22 -21.54
CA LEU A 89 18.96 -5.92 -21.36
C LEU A 89 19.73 -4.97 -20.44
N ASP A 90 20.50 -5.50 -19.48
CA ASP A 90 21.36 -4.68 -18.62
C ASP A 90 22.46 -3.93 -19.41
N GLN A 91 22.92 -4.46 -20.54
CA GLN A 91 23.88 -3.78 -21.42
C GLN A 91 23.25 -2.55 -22.08
N TYR A 92 21.99 -2.66 -22.53
CA TYR A 92 21.25 -1.52 -23.08
C TYR A 92 21.00 -0.45 -22.02
N LYS A 93 20.73 -0.83 -20.77
CA LYS A 93 20.64 0.10 -19.64
C LYS A 93 21.94 0.85 -19.39
N ALA A 94 23.06 0.12 -19.37
CA ALA A 94 24.38 0.72 -19.15
C ALA A 94 24.77 1.65 -20.30
N ALA A 95 24.46 1.30 -21.55
CA ALA A 95 24.68 2.16 -22.71
C ALA A 95 23.82 3.44 -22.65
N TRP A 96 22.55 3.31 -22.26
CA TRP A 96 21.65 4.45 -22.09
C TRP A 96 22.16 5.43 -21.03
N LEU A 97 22.63 4.92 -19.89
CA LEU A 97 23.22 5.73 -18.81
C LEU A 97 24.45 6.50 -19.26
N ARG A 98 25.40 5.83 -19.93
CA ARG A 98 26.62 6.49 -20.45
C ARG A 98 26.30 7.63 -21.42
N LYS A 99 25.26 7.48 -22.24
CA LYS A 99 24.84 8.50 -23.21
C LYS A 99 24.17 9.72 -22.56
N HIS A 100 23.40 9.52 -21.49
CA HIS A 100 22.63 10.58 -20.84
C HIS A 100 23.32 11.18 -19.61
N GLN A 101 24.39 10.56 -19.10
CA GLN A 101 25.21 11.03 -17.98
C GLN A 101 26.71 10.76 -18.25
N PRO A 102 27.36 11.52 -19.15
CA PRO A 102 28.77 11.33 -19.48
C PRO A 102 29.75 11.64 -18.34
N ASN A 103 29.29 12.33 -17.27
CA ASN A 103 30.11 12.75 -16.12
C ASN A 103 29.81 12.02 -14.80
N ALA A 104 29.10 10.89 -14.81
CA ALA A 104 28.87 10.11 -13.60
C ALA A 104 30.16 9.35 -13.19
N PRO A 105 30.58 9.38 -11.90
CA PRO A 105 31.71 8.58 -11.44
C PRO A 105 31.44 7.09 -11.66
N PRO A 106 32.49 6.27 -11.91
CA PRO A 106 32.32 4.84 -12.08
C PRO A 106 31.73 4.27 -10.79
N ALA A 107 30.52 3.72 -10.87
CA ALA A 107 29.89 3.05 -9.75
C ALA A 107 30.70 1.79 -9.44
N GLU A 108 31.17 1.67 -8.19
CA GLU A 108 31.85 0.49 -7.69
C GLU A 108 31.08 -0.80 -8.02
N GLU A 109 31.79 -1.74 -8.64
CA GLU A 109 31.45 -3.15 -8.58
C GLU A 109 31.56 -3.60 -7.13
N SER A 110 30.44 -3.75 -6.42
CA SER A 110 30.21 -4.82 -5.41
C SER A 110 28.87 -4.65 -4.69
N LEU A 111 27.89 -5.46 -5.07
CA LEU A 111 27.35 -6.43 -4.11
C LEU A 111 27.38 -7.78 -4.82
N ALA A 112 28.15 -8.68 -4.23
CA ALA A 112 28.52 -9.98 -4.76
C ALA A 112 27.31 -10.81 -5.23
N SER A 113 27.53 -11.45 -6.37
CA SER A 113 27.23 -12.85 -6.67
C SER A 113 26.52 -13.61 -5.54
N GLU A 114 25.24 -13.93 -5.73
CA GLU A 114 24.72 -15.22 -5.30
C GLU A 114 24.60 -16.10 -6.54
N GLY A 115 25.57 -17.01 -6.69
CA GLY A 115 25.54 -18.14 -7.61
C GLY A 115 26.05 -17.84 -9.00
N GLU A 116 27.34 -18.11 -9.22
CA GLU A 116 27.80 -18.63 -10.51
C GLU A 116 26.97 -19.90 -10.80
N GLU A 117 25.98 -19.81 -11.69
CA GLU A 117 25.40 -21.01 -12.31
C GLU A 117 26.23 -21.25 -13.57
N GLU A 118 27.09 -22.27 -13.51
CA GLU A 118 28.01 -22.71 -14.57
C GLU A 118 27.32 -22.69 -15.96
N GLU A 119 27.87 -21.90 -16.89
CA GLU A 119 27.63 -22.05 -18.32
C GLU A 119 28.49 -23.23 -18.80
N MET A 120 27.84 -24.33 -19.19
CA MET A 120 28.48 -25.35 -20.03
C MET A 120 28.50 -24.84 -21.48
N PRO A 121 29.62 -24.98 -22.21
CA PRO A 121 29.68 -24.65 -23.62
C PRO A 121 28.84 -25.63 -24.45
N GLU A 122 28.35 -25.11 -25.58
CA GLU A 122 27.57 -25.84 -26.58
C GLU A 122 28.39 -27.02 -27.15
N GLU A 123 27.81 -28.22 -27.15
CA GLU A 123 28.25 -29.32 -28.00
C GLU A 123 27.04 -29.88 -28.77
N GLU A 124 27.29 -30.10 -30.06
CA GLU A 124 26.36 -30.46 -31.13
C GLU A 124 25.84 -31.91 -31.01
N GLU A 125 24.78 -32.19 -31.78
CA GLU A 125 24.00 -33.44 -31.85
C GLU A 125 24.82 -34.72 -32.13
N GLU A 126 24.43 -35.88 -31.57
CA GLU A 126 24.29 -37.16 -32.30
C GLU A 126 23.59 -38.29 -31.50
N GLU A 127 22.87 -39.16 -32.21
CA GLU A 127 22.09 -40.32 -31.71
C GLU A 127 22.95 -41.49 -31.14
N VAL A 128 22.34 -42.40 -30.35
CA VAL A 128 22.29 -43.88 -30.56
C VAL A 128 21.79 -44.63 -29.29
N THR A 129 21.20 -45.80 -29.54
CA THR A 129 20.29 -46.67 -28.77
C THR A 129 20.94 -47.75 -27.86
N ARG A 130 20.08 -48.40 -27.03
CA ARG A 130 20.07 -49.80 -26.45
C ARG A 130 20.41 -49.94 -24.95
N GLU A 131 19.48 -50.34 -24.06
CA GLU A 131 18.86 -51.65 -23.71
C GLU A 131 19.47 -52.32 -22.45
N GLY A 132 18.62 -52.71 -21.48
CA GLY A 132 18.76 -54.02 -20.80
C GLY A 132 18.85 -54.14 -19.26
N ARG A 133 17.68 -54.41 -18.62
CA ARG A 133 17.37 -55.59 -17.74
C ARG A 133 17.75 -55.63 -16.23
N ALA A 134 16.71 -55.87 -15.40
CA ALA A 134 16.72 -56.34 -13.99
C ALA A 134 16.68 -57.91 -13.89
N PRO A 135 16.79 -58.63 -12.73
CA PRO A 135 15.84 -58.59 -11.58
C PRO A 135 16.37 -59.00 -10.16
N VAL A 136 15.44 -59.05 -9.19
CA VAL A 136 15.46 -59.27 -7.70
C VAL A 136 15.72 -60.75 -7.26
N PRO A 137 15.86 -61.13 -5.96
CA PRO A 137 14.71 -61.40 -5.06
C PRO A 137 14.87 -61.11 -3.53
N GLU A 138 13.71 -61.17 -2.83
CA GLU A 138 13.37 -60.98 -1.39
C GLU A 138 13.39 -62.35 -0.60
N PRO A 139 13.11 -62.47 0.75
CA PRO A 139 11.70 -62.51 1.25
C PRO A 139 11.37 -62.17 2.76
N ALA A 140 10.10 -61.75 2.97
CA ALA A 140 9.08 -62.11 4.01
C ALA A 140 9.26 -61.88 5.55
N ALA A 141 8.24 -61.70 6.43
CA ALA A 141 6.80 -61.33 6.42
C ALA A 141 6.21 -61.43 7.87
N SER A 142 5.14 -60.65 8.22
CA SER A 142 3.96 -60.98 9.09
C SER A 142 3.17 -59.68 9.44
N LYS A 143 1.94 -59.38 8.99
CA LYS A 143 0.53 -59.91 9.11
C LYS A 143 -0.35 -59.30 10.25
N LYS A 144 -1.24 -58.38 9.80
CA LYS A 144 -2.62 -57.86 10.17
C LYS A 144 -3.58 -58.69 11.08
N PRO A 145 -4.77 -58.21 11.58
CA PRO A 145 -5.83 -57.42 10.88
C PRO A 145 -6.79 -56.44 11.66
N GLU A 146 -7.72 -55.85 10.89
CA GLU A 146 -8.78 -54.82 11.14
C GLU A 146 -10.03 -55.26 11.95
N GLU A 147 -10.81 -54.30 12.48
CA GLU A 147 -12.28 -54.38 12.57
C GLU A 147 -13.00 -53.00 12.57
N LYS A 148 -14.28 -52.99 12.15
CA LYS A 148 -15.14 -51.86 11.71
C LYS A 148 -16.43 -51.80 12.55
N SER A 149 -17.13 -50.64 12.52
CA SER A 149 -18.57 -50.38 12.87
C SER A 149 -18.79 -49.65 14.22
N LYS A 150 -19.73 -48.70 14.43
CA LYS A 150 -21.14 -48.59 13.98
C LYS A 150 -21.70 -47.15 14.17
N LYS A 151 -22.66 -46.77 13.31
CA LYS A 151 -23.55 -45.59 13.34
C LYS A 151 -24.58 -45.66 14.49
N GLN A 152 -25.01 -44.52 15.01
CA GLN A 152 -26.27 -44.37 15.76
C GLN A 152 -27.02 -43.10 15.35
N GLN A 153 -28.31 -43.24 15.04
CA GLN A 153 -29.30 -42.18 14.81
C GLN A 153 -30.65 -42.71 15.31
N CYS A 154 -31.42 -41.92 16.08
CA CYS A 154 -32.89 -41.89 16.00
C CYS A 154 -33.53 -40.73 16.80
N LYS A 155 -34.69 -40.28 16.31
CA LYS A 155 -35.55 -39.10 16.63
C LYS A 155 -36.58 -39.35 17.75
N SER A 156 -37.14 -38.27 18.35
CA SER A 156 -38.59 -38.01 18.64
C SER A 156 -38.77 -36.70 19.45
N LEU A 157 -39.32 -35.59 18.94
CA LEU A 157 -40.72 -35.03 18.92
C LEU A 157 -41.15 -34.09 20.09
N ALA A 158 -41.68 -32.92 19.70
CA ALA A 158 -42.70 -32.01 20.31
C ALA A 158 -42.30 -30.81 21.24
N GLU A 159 -42.80 -29.61 20.85
CA GLU A 159 -42.82 -28.25 21.47
C GLU A 159 -43.96 -28.06 22.54
N PRO A 160 -44.28 -26.86 23.15
CA PRO A 160 -43.76 -25.47 23.02
C PRO A 160 -43.61 -24.60 24.31
N ALA A 161 -43.04 -23.40 24.10
CA ALA A 161 -43.27 -22.08 24.75
C ALA A 161 -43.04 -21.88 26.27
N GLY A 162 -42.05 -21.03 26.58
CA GLY A 162 -41.88 -20.35 27.86
C GLY A 162 -40.95 -19.15 27.71
N THR A 163 -41.51 -17.95 27.93
CA THR A 163 -40.83 -16.66 28.06
C THR A 163 -39.77 -16.69 29.16
N ASP A 164 -38.54 -16.20 28.89
CA ASP A 164 -37.69 -15.68 29.96
C ASP A 164 -36.82 -14.50 29.49
N HIS A 165 -36.87 -13.43 30.25
CA HIS A 165 -36.19 -12.17 30.03
C HIS A 165 -34.73 -12.29 30.51
N GLY A 166 -33.77 -12.31 29.59
CA GLY A 166 -32.35 -12.17 29.93
C GLY A 166 -31.98 -10.71 30.28
N PRO A 167 -31.10 -10.43 31.26
CA PRO A 167 -30.75 -9.07 31.69
C PRO A 167 -29.95 -8.30 30.62
N PRO A 168 -29.93 -6.96 30.67
CA PRO A 168 -29.32 -6.11 29.64
C PRO A 168 -27.81 -6.37 29.55
N GLY A 169 -27.34 -6.37 28.30
CA GLY A 169 -25.99 -6.77 27.92
C GLY A 169 -24.90 -6.14 28.76
N LYS A 170 -23.94 -6.98 29.17
CA LYS A 170 -22.65 -6.52 29.68
C LYS A 170 -22.01 -5.66 28.57
N ARG A 171 -21.94 -4.36 28.81
CA ARG A 171 -21.11 -3.41 28.06
C ARG A 171 -19.71 -4.03 27.95
N LEU A 172 -19.34 -4.42 26.74
CA LEU A 172 -18.03 -5.01 26.47
C LEU A 172 -16.99 -3.94 26.81
N GLU A 173 -16.20 -4.16 27.87
CA GLU A 173 -15.08 -3.28 28.20
C GLU A 173 -14.11 -3.27 27.01
N SER A 174 -14.10 -2.18 26.25
CA SER A 174 -13.17 -1.97 25.14
C SER A 174 -11.78 -1.71 25.70
N LYS A 175 -10.99 -2.78 25.84
CA LYS A 175 -9.57 -2.65 26.15
C LYS A 175 -8.89 -1.82 25.05
N PRO A 176 -8.02 -0.86 25.41
CA PRO A 176 -7.34 -0.02 24.43
C PRO A 176 -6.55 -0.91 23.46
N ARG A 177 -6.77 -0.72 22.16
CA ARG A 177 -6.10 -1.50 21.11
C ARG A 177 -4.67 -1.01 20.98
N VAL A 178 -3.73 -1.86 21.37
CA VAL A 178 -2.31 -1.59 21.19
C VAL A 178 -1.96 -1.84 19.72
N PRO A 179 -1.43 -0.84 18.98
CA PRO A 179 -0.95 -1.07 17.62
C PRO A 179 0.10 -2.19 17.59
N VAL A 180 0.01 -3.07 16.61
CA VAL A 180 0.97 -4.17 16.45
C VAL A 180 1.95 -3.87 15.33
N ARG A 181 3.18 -4.34 15.48
CA ARG A 181 4.17 -4.32 14.39
C ARG A 181 3.74 -5.22 13.25
N TYR A 182 3.97 -4.78 12.01
CA TYR A 182 3.65 -5.57 10.82
C TYR A 182 4.25 -7.00 10.85
N CYS A 183 5.46 -7.18 11.39
CA CYS A 183 6.12 -8.49 11.46
C CYS A 183 5.37 -9.54 12.29
N THR A 184 4.41 -9.15 13.14
CA THR A 184 3.59 -10.06 13.95
C THR A 184 2.30 -10.50 13.26
N LEU A 185 1.96 -9.92 12.10
CA LEU A 185 0.72 -10.21 11.38
C LEU A 185 0.78 -11.56 10.65
N GLY A 186 1.92 -11.87 10.02
CA GLY A 186 2.05 -13.07 9.17
C GLY A 186 1.08 -13.06 7.98
N THR A 187 0.69 -14.27 7.54
CA THR A 187 -0.29 -14.48 6.45
C THR A 187 -1.69 -14.05 6.89
N ARG A 188 -2.52 -13.63 5.94
CA ARG A 188 -3.94 -13.28 6.19
C ARG A 188 -4.68 -14.45 6.82
N ASP A 189 -5.40 -14.14 7.89
CA ASP A 189 -6.20 -15.07 8.67
C ASP A 189 -7.60 -14.47 8.88
N SER A 190 -8.63 -15.19 8.44
CA SER A 190 -10.03 -14.78 8.60
C SER A 190 -10.48 -14.71 10.07
N ALA A 191 -9.77 -15.39 10.98
CA ALA A 191 -10.04 -15.32 12.42
C ALA A 191 -9.46 -14.05 13.07
N ARG A 192 -8.56 -13.32 12.39
CA ARG A 192 -7.98 -12.08 12.91
C ARG A 192 -9.00 -10.95 12.86
N ASN A 193 -9.10 -10.18 13.93
CA ASN A 193 -9.98 -9.03 14.00
C ASN A 193 -9.65 -8.03 12.86
N PRO A 194 -10.61 -7.67 11.99
CA PRO A 194 -10.38 -6.74 10.87
C PRO A 194 -10.03 -5.32 11.33
N GLN A 195 -10.29 -4.96 12.59
CA GLN A 195 -9.98 -3.67 13.17
C GLN A 195 -8.65 -3.65 13.94
N THR A 196 -7.76 -4.61 13.68
CA THR A 196 -6.42 -4.63 14.30
C THR A 196 -5.60 -3.43 13.81
N LEU A 197 -5.17 -2.56 14.73
CA LEU A 197 -4.29 -1.43 14.42
C LEU A 197 -2.85 -1.90 14.15
N VAL A 198 -2.24 -1.35 13.11
CA VAL A 198 -0.88 -1.72 12.67
C VAL A 198 0.01 -0.48 12.68
N GLU A 199 1.20 -0.60 13.26
CA GLU A 199 2.20 0.47 13.26
C GLU A 199 2.63 0.81 11.83
N VAL A 200 2.67 2.10 11.51
CA VAL A 200 3.19 2.61 10.24
C VAL A 200 4.72 2.45 10.23
N THR A 201 5.27 1.96 9.11
CA THR A 201 6.70 1.71 8.94
C THR A 201 7.31 2.71 7.94
N SER A 202 8.52 3.21 8.18
CA SER A 202 9.20 4.06 7.19
C SER A 202 9.80 3.24 6.04
N PHE A 203 9.88 3.81 4.84
CA PHE A 203 10.49 3.12 3.68
C PHE A 203 11.96 2.75 3.96
N ALA A 204 12.70 3.63 4.61
CA ALA A 204 14.09 3.40 4.99
C ALA A 204 14.26 2.21 5.94
N ALA A 205 13.33 2.01 6.89
CA ALA A 205 13.40 0.89 7.85
C ALA A 205 13.37 -0.50 7.19
N ILE A 206 12.86 -0.59 5.96
CA ILE A 206 12.84 -1.83 5.16
C ILE A 206 13.74 -1.75 3.92
N ASN A 207 14.71 -0.83 3.91
CA ASN A 207 15.64 -0.60 2.80
C ASN A 207 14.95 -0.37 1.44
N LYS A 208 13.79 0.31 1.47
CA LYS A 208 13.06 0.72 0.28
C LYS A 208 13.03 2.24 0.16
N PHE A 209 12.63 2.71 -1.02
CA PHE A 209 12.36 4.12 -1.27
C PHE A 209 10.85 4.31 -1.43
N GLN A 210 10.38 5.49 -1.05
CA GLN A 210 9.03 5.91 -1.40
C GLN A 210 8.89 5.89 -2.93
N PRO A 211 7.85 5.24 -3.49
CA PRO A 211 7.77 4.98 -4.92
C PRO A 211 7.49 6.23 -5.77
N PHE A 212 6.93 7.29 -5.16
CA PHE A 212 6.58 8.54 -5.82
C PHE A 212 6.60 9.69 -4.82
N ASN A 213 6.77 10.91 -5.29
CA ASN A 213 6.70 12.09 -4.43
C ASN A 213 5.25 12.51 -4.23
N VAL A 214 4.94 13.04 -3.06
CA VAL A 214 3.63 13.59 -2.75
C VAL A 214 3.81 15.04 -2.32
N ALA A 215 3.01 15.93 -2.90
CA ALA A 215 2.91 17.32 -2.46
C ALA A 215 1.47 17.68 -2.16
N ILE A 216 1.21 18.39 -1.06
CA ILE A 216 -0.14 18.74 -0.60
C ILE A 216 -0.24 20.24 -0.38
N SER A 217 -1.29 20.85 -0.93
CA SER A 217 -1.63 22.26 -0.73
C SER A 217 -2.05 22.56 0.73
N SER A 218 -1.63 23.70 1.26
CA SER A 218 -1.98 24.13 2.62
C SER A 218 -3.50 24.28 2.81
N ASN A 219 -4.22 24.72 1.77
CA ASN A 219 -5.67 24.81 1.77
C ASN A 219 -6.35 23.43 1.97
N VAL A 220 -5.77 22.36 1.39
CA VAL A 220 -6.24 20.98 1.60
C VAL A 220 -6.03 20.58 3.05
N LEU A 221 -4.83 20.79 3.58
CA LEU A 221 -4.50 20.43 4.97
C LEU A 221 -5.36 21.17 5.97
N LEU A 222 -5.67 22.45 5.71
CA LEU A 222 -6.56 23.25 6.55
C LEU A 222 -7.97 22.68 6.59
N LEU A 223 -8.53 22.32 5.42
CA LEU A 223 -9.88 21.77 5.35
C LEU A 223 -9.98 20.38 5.99
N LEU A 224 -8.96 19.53 5.78
CA LEU A 224 -8.87 18.21 6.45
C LEU A 224 -8.81 18.37 7.96
N ASP A 225 -7.94 19.26 8.46
CA ASP A 225 -7.83 19.51 9.90
C ASP A 225 -9.15 20.01 10.48
N PHE A 226 -9.75 21.00 9.83
CA PHE A 226 -11.00 21.60 10.27
C PHE A 226 -12.08 20.53 10.39
N HIS A 227 -12.26 19.69 9.36
CA HIS A 227 -13.25 18.62 9.36
C HIS A 227 -13.02 17.63 10.52
N SER A 228 -11.78 17.18 10.72
CA SER A 228 -11.42 16.26 11.81
C SER A 228 -11.63 16.85 13.21
N HIS A 229 -11.68 18.18 13.35
CA HIS A 229 -11.95 18.83 14.63
C HIS A 229 -13.44 18.99 14.95
N LEU A 230 -14.34 18.79 13.97
CA LEU A 230 -15.78 19.03 14.18
C LEU A 230 -16.48 17.90 14.94
N THR A 231 -15.96 16.69 14.90
CA THR A 231 -16.59 15.53 15.52
C THR A 231 -15.58 14.73 16.34
N ARG A 232 -16.07 13.97 17.31
CA ARG A 232 -15.29 12.95 18.04
C ARG A 232 -15.20 11.63 17.27
N SER A 233 -15.94 11.49 16.18
CA SER A 233 -15.99 10.32 15.33
C SER A 233 -15.04 10.41 14.13
N GLU A 234 -14.81 9.27 13.49
CA GLU A 234 -14.03 9.22 12.25
C GLU A 234 -14.70 10.03 11.14
N VAL A 235 -13.89 10.77 10.39
CA VAL A 235 -14.30 11.51 9.21
C VAL A 235 -13.72 10.87 7.96
N VAL A 236 -14.44 11.00 6.85
CA VAL A 236 -13.97 10.54 5.54
C VAL A 236 -14.15 11.62 4.49
N GLY A 237 -13.41 11.48 3.41
CA GLY A 237 -13.45 12.40 2.28
C GLY A 237 -12.62 11.90 1.12
N TYR A 238 -12.68 12.62 0.00
CA TYR A 238 -11.85 12.38 -1.16
C TYR A 238 -10.78 13.47 -1.31
N LEU A 239 -9.63 13.09 -1.86
CA LEU A 239 -8.57 14.02 -2.22
C LEU A 239 -8.48 14.12 -3.74
N GLY A 240 -8.49 15.35 -4.25
CA GLY A 240 -8.38 15.67 -5.67
C GLY A 240 -7.03 16.31 -6.00
N GLY A 241 -6.47 15.96 -7.15
CA GLY A 241 -5.13 16.40 -7.52
C GLY A 241 -4.74 16.05 -8.93
N ARG A 242 -3.44 16.17 -9.22
CA ARG A 242 -2.84 15.82 -10.50
C ARG A 242 -1.66 14.87 -10.30
N TRP A 243 -1.44 14.02 -11.28
CA TRP A 243 -0.28 13.14 -11.35
C TRP A 243 0.62 13.57 -12.50
N ASP A 244 1.90 13.80 -12.20
CA ASP A 244 2.94 14.02 -13.20
C ASP A 244 3.76 12.73 -13.38
N THR A 245 3.63 12.12 -14.56
CA THR A 245 4.33 10.88 -14.92
C THR A 245 5.83 11.06 -15.10
N ASN A 246 6.29 12.26 -15.47
CA ASN A 246 7.70 12.55 -15.72
C ASN A 246 8.47 12.69 -14.41
N THR A 247 7.88 13.37 -13.44
CA THR A 247 8.51 13.60 -12.12
C THR A 247 8.05 12.59 -11.05
N GLN A 248 7.10 11.70 -11.38
CA GLN A 248 6.45 10.79 -10.43
C GLN A 248 5.92 11.56 -9.21
N LEU A 249 5.25 12.68 -9.45
CA LEU A 249 4.75 13.57 -8.40
C LEU A 249 3.23 13.57 -8.38
N LEU A 250 2.65 13.13 -7.27
CA LEU A 250 1.24 13.34 -6.94
C LEU A 250 1.11 14.69 -6.24
N THR A 251 0.41 15.63 -6.87
CA THR A 251 0.07 16.92 -6.24
C THR A 251 -1.39 16.93 -5.83
N VAL A 252 -1.66 16.95 -4.53
CA VAL A 252 -3.01 17.06 -3.95
C VAL A 252 -3.37 18.54 -3.80
N LEU A 253 -4.46 18.94 -4.45
CA LEU A 253 -4.86 20.34 -4.61
C LEU A 253 -6.24 20.64 -4.02
N ARG A 254 -7.08 19.63 -3.80
CA ARG A 254 -8.42 19.78 -3.21
C ARG A 254 -8.74 18.65 -2.25
N ALA A 255 -9.53 18.96 -1.24
CA ALA A 255 -10.22 17.98 -0.41
C ALA A 255 -11.74 18.12 -0.63
N PHE A 256 -12.44 16.99 -0.56
CA PHE A 256 -13.88 16.89 -0.63
C PHE A 256 -14.36 16.11 0.60
N PRO A 257 -14.56 16.80 1.73
CA PRO A 257 -15.14 16.22 2.94
C PRO A 257 -16.47 15.50 2.64
N CYS A 258 -16.58 14.23 3.05
CA CYS A 258 -17.86 13.55 2.99
C CYS A 258 -18.69 13.94 4.21
N ARG A 259 -19.88 14.49 3.95
CA ARG A 259 -20.89 14.80 4.96
C ARG A 259 -21.72 13.56 5.29
N THR A 260 -21.05 12.55 5.82
CA THR A 260 -21.65 11.30 6.29
C THR A 260 -21.07 10.95 7.65
N ARG A 261 -21.82 10.20 8.44
CA ARG A 261 -21.37 9.68 9.74
C ARG A 261 -21.08 8.20 9.57
N LEU A 262 -19.83 7.81 9.77
CA LEU A 262 -19.45 6.41 9.77
C LEU A 262 -19.64 5.85 11.18
N GLY A 263 -20.53 4.88 11.35
CA GLY A 263 -20.59 4.07 12.56
C GLY A 263 -22.00 3.75 13.06
N ASP A 264 -22.25 2.45 13.17
CA ASP A 264 -23.37 1.82 13.88
C ASP A 264 -23.44 2.31 15.34
N ALA A 265 -24.61 2.73 15.81
CA ALA A 265 -24.77 3.48 17.06
C ALA A 265 -24.26 2.75 18.31
N GLU A 266 -24.23 1.41 18.29
CA GLU A 266 -23.74 0.59 19.40
C GLU A 266 -22.21 0.40 19.40
N ALA A 267 -21.56 0.42 18.23
CA ALA A 267 -20.12 0.23 18.08
C ALA A 267 -19.33 1.54 18.01
N ALA A 268 -19.99 2.65 17.64
CA ALA A 268 -19.39 3.96 17.45
C ALA A 268 -18.64 4.46 18.70
N GLY A 269 -19.26 4.39 19.88
CA GLY A 269 -18.64 4.91 21.11
C GLY A 269 -17.32 4.22 21.50
N ALA A 270 -17.17 2.93 21.20
CA ALA A 270 -15.93 2.20 21.47
C ALA A 270 -14.83 2.51 20.43
N VAL A 271 -15.20 2.62 19.15
CA VAL A 271 -14.27 2.99 18.07
C VAL A 271 -13.81 4.45 18.23
N GLU A 272 -14.72 5.36 18.61
CA GLU A 272 -14.43 6.76 18.91
C GLU A 272 -13.38 6.92 20.01
N GLU A 273 -13.55 6.17 21.11
CA GLU A 273 -12.59 6.21 22.22
C GLU A 273 -11.21 5.66 21.79
N GLU A 274 -11.19 4.60 20.98
CA GLU A 274 -9.95 4.03 20.43
C GLU A 274 -9.23 4.98 19.46
N VAL A 275 -9.95 5.65 18.57
CA VAL A 275 -9.38 6.62 17.60
C VAL A 275 -8.85 7.87 18.31
N ASN A 276 -9.59 8.38 19.29
CA ASN A 276 -9.16 9.50 20.11
C ASN A 276 -7.85 9.18 20.86
N GLN A 277 -7.69 7.94 21.33
CA GLN A 277 -6.46 7.47 21.99
C GLN A 277 -5.31 7.20 21.03
N ALA A 278 -5.59 6.86 19.77
CA ALA A 278 -4.54 6.48 18.84
C ALA A 278 -3.92 7.69 18.13
N GLN A 279 -4.71 8.59 17.52
CA GLN A 279 -4.19 9.63 16.60
C GLN A 279 -5.12 10.85 16.39
N GLY A 280 -6.22 11.00 17.16
CA GLY A 280 -7.15 12.12 17.00
C GLY A 280 -6.53 13.50 17.33
N PRO A 281 -7.05 14.61 16.73
CA PRO A 281 -6.53 15.97 16.98
C PRO A 281 -6.57 16.38 18.47
N TYR A 282 -7.45 15.74 19.26
CA TYR A 282 -7.65 16.00 20.68
C TYR A 282 -7.03 14.96 21.62
N TYR A 283 -6.17 14.07 21.11
CA TYR A 283 -5.47 13.08 21.91
C TYR A 283 -4.71 13.74 23.09
N HIS A 284 -4.98 13.29 24.32
CA HIS A 284 -4.38 13.84 25.54
C HIS A 284 -2.85 13.71 25.63
N GLY A 285 -2.24 12.82 24.85
CA GLY A 285 -0.78 12.70 24.76
C GLY A 285 -0.13 13.66 23.77
N ASN A 286 -0.89 14.53 23.08
CA ASN A 286 -0.35 15.60 22.25
C ASN A 286 -0.22 16.89 23.09
N PRO A 287 1.01 17.30 23.48
CA PRO A 287 1.20 18.50 24.31
C PRO A 287 1.06 19.81 23.53
N GLY A 288 0.94 19.77 22.19
CA GLY A 288 0.89 20.95 21.33
C GLY A 288 -0.50 21.26 20.79
N VAL A 289 -0.72 22.52 20.38
CA VAL A 289 -1.95 22.96 19.69
C VAL A 289 -2.03 22.48 18.24
N GLU A 290 -0.90 22.11 17.63
CA GLU A 290 -0.86 21.58 16.27
C GLU A 290 -1.33 20.13 16.21
N SER A 291 -2.17 19.83 15.22
CA SER A 291 -2.56 18.47 14.89
C SER A 291 -1.57 17.86 13.90
N LYS A 292 -1.30 16.55 14.03
CA LYS A 292 -0.43 15.82 13.11
C LYS A 292 -1.26 15.22 11.97
N ILE A 293 -0.97 15.61 10.73
CA ILE A 293 -1.46 14.91 9.54
C ILE A 293 -0.33 14.02 9.01
N ALA A 294 -0.54 12.71 9.07
CA ALA A 294 0.42 11.71 8.61
C ALA A 294 -0.24 10.77 7.58
N PRO A 295 -0.07 11.02 6.28
CA PRO A 295 -0.54 10.09 5.26
C PRO A 295 0.32 8.83 5.26
N PHE A 296 -0.30 7.71 4.92
CA PHE A 296 0.40 6.45 4.71
C PHE A 296 -0.03 5.82 3.38
N TRP A 297 0.84 4.99 2.84
CA TRP A 297 0.62 4.18 1.65
C TRP A 297 0.65 2.72 2.04
N VAL A 298 -0.40 1.96 1.74
CA VAL A 298 -0.37 0.51 1.93
C VAL A 298 0.42 -0.10 0.78
N MET A 299 1.70 -0.39 1.03
CA MET A 299 2.52 -1.11 0.08
C MET A 299 1.94 -2.52 -0.08
N PRO A 300 1.71 -2.98 -1.32
CA PRO A 300 1.16 -4.31 -1.53
C PRO A 300 2.07 -5.37 -0.92
N PRO A 301 1.51 -6.53 -0.53
CA PRO A 301 2.30 -7.66 -0.06
C PRO A 301 3.42 -7.98 -1.06
N PRO A 302 4.60 -8.41 -0.59
CA PRO A 302 5.66 -8.88 -1.49
C PRO A 302 5.12 -9.97 -2.42
N GLU A 303 5.56 -9.98 -3.68
CA GLU A 303 5.14 -11.00 -4.65
C GLU A 303 5.42 -12.44 -4.18
N GLN A 304 6.42 -12.63 -3.30
CA GLN A 304 6.73 -13.96 -2.72
C GLN A 304 5.69 -14.41 -1.67
N ARG A 305 4.92 -13.48 -1.09
CA ARG A 305 3.91 -13.72 -0.05
C ARG A 305 2.63 -12.94 -0.37
N PRO A 306 1.91 -13.29 -1.45
CA PRO A 306 0.72 -12.55 -1.90
C PRO A 306 -0.45 -12.64 -0.92
N ASN A 307 -0.44 -13.64 -0.05
CA ASN A 307 -1.45 -13.86 0.98
C ASN A 307 -1.18 -13.09 2.27
N ASP A 308 -0.09 -12.32 2.37
CA ASP A 308 0.16 -11.45 3.53
C ASP A 308 -0.71 -10.18 3.48
N TYR A 309 -0.75 -9.45 4.59
CA TYR A 309 -1.32 -8.10 4.61
C TYR A 309 -0.40 -7.11 3.88
N GLY A 310 -0.96 -6.02 3.37
CA GLY A 310 -0.13 -4.91 2.89
C GLY A 310 0.60 -4.24 4.06
N ILE A 311 1.73 -3.60 3.78
CA ILE A 311 2.51 -2.90 4.80
C ILE A 311 2.09 -1.42 4.80
N PRO A 312 1.59 -0.86 5.91
CA PRO A 312 1.34 0.58 6.00
C PRO A 312 2.68 1.32 6.06
N MET A 313 2.98 2.07 5.00
CA MET A 313 4.23 2.80 4.86
C MET A 313 4.01 4.30 5.08
N GLU A 314 4.81 4.93 5.92
CA GLU A 314 4.77 6.38 6.11
C GLU A 314 5.13 7.09 4.81
N VAL A 315 4.33 8.09 4.42
CA VAL A 315 4.56 8.88 3.22
C VAL A 315 5.11 10.24 3.60
N GLU A 316 6.33 10.52 3.14
CA GLU A 316 6.90 11.85 3.19
C GLU A 316 6.21 12.75 2.16
N VAL A 317 5.80 13.93 2.64
CA VAL A 317 5.05 14.92 1.87
C VAL A 317 5.77 16.26 1.83
N ALA A 318 5.75 16.89 0.66
CA ALA A 318 6.11 18.29 0.50
C ALA A 318 4.87 19.17 0.68
N TYR A 319 5.00 20.27 1.41
CA TYR A 319 3.91 21.21 1.61
C TYR A 319 3.97 22.34 0.59
N ILE A 320 2.87 22.56 -0.11
CA ILE A 320 2.70 23.69 -1.02
C ILE A 320 1.91 24.75 -0.27
N GLN A 321 2.60 25.83 0.11
CA GLN A 321 1.94 26.96 0.75
C GLN A 321 1.12 27.74 -0.28
N ASP A 322 -0.20 27.75 -0.09
CA ASP A 322 -1.10 28.59 -0.88
C ASP A 322 -0.95 30.06 -0.46
N GLY A 323 -1.12 30.96 -1.44
CA GLY A 323 -1.07 32.41 -1.20
C GLY A 323 -2.32 32.97 -0.52
N PHE A 324 -3.46 32.28 -0.64
CA PHE A 324 -4.75 32.72 -0.12
C PHE A 324 -5.70 31.52 0.09
N LEU A 325 -6.71 31.68 0.96
CA LEU A 325 -7.80 30.71 1.09
C LEU A 325 -8.77 30.90 -0.07
N THR A 326 -9.09 29.83 -0.78
CA THR A 326 -10.08 29.89 -1.86
C THR A 326 -11.50 29.97 -1.29
N ASN A 327 -12.41 30.62 -2.02
CA ASN A 327 -13.83 30.63 -1.66
C ASN A 327 -14.42 29.22 -1.57
N ASP A 328 -13.96 28.28 -2.41
CA ASP A 328 -14.39 26.88 -2.36
C ASP A 328 -14.10 26.25 -0.98
N VAL A 329 -12.92 26.51 -0.41
CA VAL A 329 -12.54 25.97 0.91
C VAL A 329 -13.42 26.58 2.01
N LEU A 330 -13.61 27.89 1.99
CA LEU A 330 -14.47 28.58 2.96
C LEU A 330 -15.92 28.08 2.88
N GLN A 331 -16.44 27.88 1.66
CA GLN A 331 -17.76 27.33 1.43
C GLN A 331 -17.90 25.90 1.98
N GLU A 332 -16.91 25.04 1.75
CA GLU A 332 -16.88 23.67 2.31
C GLU A 332 -16.85 23.70 3.85
N MET A 333 -16.06 24.60 4.45
CA MET A 333 -16.06 24.77 5.91
C MET A 333 -17.46 25.16 6.43
N THR A 334 -18.14 26.11 5.78
CA THR A 334 -19.51 26.49 6.15
C THR A 334 -20.49 25.31 6.02
N LEU A 335 -20.41 24.54 4.93
CA LEU A 335 -21.26 23.36 4.72
C LEU A 335 -21.02 22.28 5.77
N LEU A 336 -19.78 22.13 6.23
CA LEU A 336 -19.43 21.21 7.31
C LEU A 336 -20.00 21.67 8.66
N VAL A 337 -19.92 22.97 9.00
CA VAL A 337 -20.54 23.49 10.22
C VAL A 337 -22.05 23.22 10.23
N GLU A 338 -22.73 23.47 9.12
CA GLU A 338 -24.18 23.23 9.02
C GLU A 338 -24.51 21.73 9.11
N PHE A 339 -23.69 20.86 8.51
CA PHE A 339 -23.91 19.41 8.58
C PHE A 339 -23.78 18.83 9.98
N TYR A 340 -22.80 19.29 10.76
CA TYR A 340 -22.57 18.81 12.13
C TYR A 340 -23.40 19.52 13.19
N LYS A 341 -24.14 20.58 12.82
CA LYS A 341 -25.01 21.30 13.75
C LYS A 341 -26.03 20.36 14.40
N GLY A 342 -26.06 20.35 15.73
CA GLY A 342 -26.94 19.46 16.50
C GLY A 342 -26.57 17.99 16.45
N ALA A 343 -25.39 17.63 15.91
CA ALA A 343 -24.88 16.27 15.97
C ALA A 343 -24.54 15.88 17.42
N PRO A 344 -24.94 14.69 17.92
CA PRO A 344 -24.55 14.22 19.25
C PRO A 344 -23.02 14.07 19.44
N ASP A 345 -22.31 13.83 18.35
CA ASP A 345 -20.86 13.66 18.27
C ASP A 345 -20.10 14.97 17.97
N LEU A 346 -20.80 16.11 17.82
CA LEU A 346 -20.18 17.42 17.63
C LEU A 346 -19.28 17.76 18.82
N VAL A 347 -18.07 18.23 18.52
CA VAL A 347 -17.16 18.72 19.54
C VAL A 347 -17.73 19.98 20.17
N LYS A 348 -17.76 19.99 21.51
CA LYS A 348 -18.21 21.13 22.30
C LYS A 348 -17.11 22.17 22.39
N PHE A 349 -17.10 23.10 21.44
CA PHE A 349 -16.01 24.05 21.23
C PHE A 349 -15.79 25.02 22.40
N GLN A 350 -16.78 25.21 23.26
CA GLN A 350 -16.69 26.05 24.47
C GLN A 350 -16.14 25.31 25.70
N GLU A 351 -16.04 23.98 25.67
CA GLU A 351 -15.45 23.20 26.77
C GLU A 351 -13.92 23.32 26.78
N LEU A 352 -13.31 23.11 27.95
CA LEU A 352 -11.87 23.08 28.11
C LEU A 352 -11.27 21.79 27.51
N TRP A 353 -10.25 21.97 26.67
CA TRP A 353 -9.41 20.89 26.16
C TRP A 353 -8.17 20.68 27.05
N SER A 354 -7.55 21.78 27.49
CA SER A 354 -6.43 21.81 28.45
C SER A 354 -6.78 22.66 29.68
N GLN A 355 -5.82 22.91 30.58
CA GLN A 355 -6.05 23.70 31.80
C GLN A 355 -6.57 25.12 31.51
N ASP A 356 -6.16 25.72 30.40
CA ASP A 356 -6.40 27.13 30.05
C ASP A 356 -6.93 27.36 28.63
N GLN A 357 -7.06 26.30 27.82
CA GLN A 357 -7.49 26.41 26.41
C GLN A 357 -8.76 25.61 26.14
N THR A 358 -9.68 26.21 25.39
CA THR A 358 -10.88 25.53 24.90
C THR A 358 -10.58 24.66 23.69
N TYR A 359 -11.51 23.76 23.35
CA TYR A 359 -11.47 23.03 22.07
C TYR A 359 -11.43 23.98 20.87
N LEU A 360 -12.05 25.16 20.95
CA LEU A 360 -11.95 26.17 19.90
C LEU A 360 -10.55 26.77 19.80
N ASP A 361 -9.91 27.06 20.94
CA ASP A 361 -8.54 27.62 20.94
C ASP A 361 -7.55 26.61 20.34
N LYS A 362 -7.74 25.33 20.68
CA LYS A 362 -7.01 24.21 20.07
C LYS A 362 -7.22 24.14 18.56
N LEU A 363 -8.46 24.23 18.07
CA LEU A 363 -8.76 24.29 16.64
C LEU A 363 -8.07 25.49 15.97
N LYS A 364 -8.24 26.70 16.51
CA LYS A 364 -7.63 27.92 15.97
C LYS A 364 -6.10 27.80 15.90
N GLY A 365 -5.47 27.29 16.96
CA GLY A 365 -4.05 27.04 17.01
C GLY A 365 -3.58 26.02 15.97
N SER A 366 -4.34 24.93 15.80
CA SER A 366 -4.04 23.90 14.79
C SER A 366 -4.08 24.47 13.36
N LEU A 367 -5.13 25.24 13.04
CA LEU A 367 -5.31 25.82 11.70
C LEU A 367 -4.32 26.94 11.38
N ALA A 368 -3.84 27.69 12.38
CA ALA A 368 -2.95 28.82 12.18
C ALA A 368 -1.65 28.45 11.43
N SER A 369 -1.13 27.25 11.67
CA SER A 369 0.05 26.72 10.97
C SER A 369 -0.16 26.49 9.46
N ARG A 370 -1.42 26.43 9.02
CA ARG A 370 -1.84 26.07 7.65
C ARG A 370 -2.57 27.20 6.92
N THR A 371 -2.98 28.24 7.64
CA THR A 371 -3.55 29.44 7.05
C THR A 371 -2.52 30.21 6.23
N PRO A 372 -2.85 30.65 5.00
CA PRO A 372 -2.02 31.55 4.21
C PRO A 372 -1.68 32.86 4.94
N LYS A 373 -0.62 33.53 4.48
CA LYS A 373 -0.15 34.81 5.07
C LYS A 373 -1.07 35.99 4.76
N ASP A 374 -1.79 35.94 3.65
CA ASP A 374 -2.82 36.93 3.33
C ASP A 374 -3.94 36.81 4.39
N GLN A 375 -4.39 37.93 4.96
CA GLN A 375 -5.42 37.96 6.00
C GLN A 375 -6.79 38.40 5.48
N SER A 376 -6.96 38.49 4.16
CA SER A 376 -8.22 38.88 3.50
C SER A 376 -9.43 38.03 3.91
N PHE A 377 -9.21 36.78 4.37
CA PHE A 377 -10.24 35.84 4.80
C PHE A 377 -10.47 35.79 6.31
N THR A 378 -9.69 36.52 7.13
CA THR A 378 -9.73 36.41 8.59
C THR A 378 -11.13 36.67 9.14
N HIS A 379 -11.84 37.65 8.58
CA HIS A 379 -13.22 37.95 8.97
C HIS A 379 -14.17 36.77 8.72
N VAL A 380 -14.03 36.07 7.59
CA VAL A 380 -14.88 34.91 7.26
C VAL A 380 -14.57 33.72 8.17
N LEU A 381 -13.29 33.48 8.46
CA LEU A 381 -12.91 32.45 9.43
C LEU A 381 -13.46 32.74 10.84
N GLU A 382 -13.40 33.99 11.29
CA GLU A 382 -14.00 34.37 12.58
C GLU A 382 -15.52 34.16 12.59
N GLN A 383 -16.22 34.44 11.49
CA GLN A 383 -17.64 34.10 11.37
C GLN A 383 -17.88 32.58 11.50
N ILE A 384 -17.05 31.75 10.85
CA ILE A 384 -17.14 30.28 10.96
C ILE A 384 -16.92 29.84 12.41
N TYR A 385 -15.93 30.42 13.12
CA TYR A 385 -15.69 30.13 14.52
C TYR A 385 -16.86 30.56 15.42
N SER A 386 -17.48 31.70 15.15
CA SER A 386 -18.70 32.13 15.84
C SER A 386 -19.86 31.16 15.61
N LEU A 387 -20.03 30.66 14.38
CA LEU A 387 -21.06 29.65 14.08
C LEU A 387 -20.80 28.34 14.84
N LEU A 388 -19.55 27.90 14.94
CA LEU A 388 -19.20 26.70 15.73
C LEU A 388 -19.56 26.86 17.21
N LYS A 389 -19.31 28.02 17.82
CA LYS A 389 -19.72 28.29 19.21
C LYS A 389 -21.22 28.20 19.42
N LEU A 390 -22.01 28.65 18.43
CA LEU A 390 -23.46 28.65 18.50
C LEU A 390 -24.07 27.26 18.23
N SER A 391 -23.37 26.43 17.45
CA SER A 391 -23.82 25.09 17.08
C SER A 391 -23.51 24.01 18.13
N SER A 392 -22.55 24.27 19.04
CA SER A 392 -21.97 23.29 19.97
C SER A 392 -22.48 23.37 21.41
#